data_AF-A0A7V3CSS8-F1
#
_entry.id   AF-A0A7V3CSS8-F1
#
_cell.length_a   1.000
_cell.length_b   1.000
_cell.length_c   1.000
_cell.angle_alpha   90.00
_cell.angle_beta   90.00
_cell.angle_gamma   90.00
#
_symmetry.space_group_name_H-M   'P 1'
#
loop_
_entity.id
_entity.type
_entity.pdbx_description
1 polymer ?
#
loop_
_entity_poly.entity_id
_entity_poly.type
_entity_poly.pdbx_seq_one_letter_code
_entity_poly.pdbx_strand_id
1 'polypeptide(L)'
;MRYLISFFIMVCFAVNAQTTSYNYPKTKKEAVTDDYFGTKIADPYRWLEDDNSAETKAWVEEQNKLTYSYLDKIPYRAKIKQRLTQIWNYQKASPPFKKGDRFFFYKNDGLQNQSVLYSQKDTCCGNGEILLDPNTLSSDGTVSLASISISKNGQYLAYGISKAGSDWVEIHVKDISTKQDLPDEIKWVKFSGMAWKGNGFYYSRYDEPVKGQTYTGKNQFHKVYYHKVGTTQDKDELVYEDKIHPNYNFGTQVTHDERFLVLYISESTSGEMLMVKDLSIANSPFTIINGTFDYEYGVVDNIGSNLFVRTNHGAPKYKLVKIDVKKPQGENWKDVIGEKADLLESVAFCNGKILGSYL
;
A
#
# COMPACT_ATOMS: atom_id res chain seq x y z
N MET A 1 33.00 69.35 42.79
CA MET A 1 31.56 69.00 42.76
C MET A 1 31.00 69.32 41.38
N ARG A 2 30.93 68.31 40.48
CA ARG A 2 30.22 68.39 39.19
C ARG A 2 29.71 66.98 38.89
N TYR A 3 28.41 66.77 39.11
CA TYR A 3 27.71 65.53 38.79
C TYR A 3 27.34 65.56 37.30
N LEU A 4 27.85 64.61 36.52
CA LEU A 4 27.32 64.31 35.19
C LEU A 4 26.16 63.31 35.35
N ILE A 5 24.94 63.75 35.06
CA ILE A 5 23.76 62.90 34.96
C ILE A 5 23.71 62.38 33.52
N SER A 6 23.97 61.09 33.32
CA SER A 6 23.82 60.43 32.03
C SER A 6 22.37 59.95 31.91
N PHE A 7 21.63 60.50 30.94
CA PHE A 7 20.25 60.15 30.65
C PHE A 7 20.23 58.93 29.73
N PHE A 8 19.86 57.76 30.26
CA PHE A 8 19.71 56.53 29.48
C PHE A 8 18.33 56.53 28.82
N ILE A 9 18.26 56.83 27.52
CA ILE A 9 17.02 56.73 26.74
C ILE A 9 16.78 55.26 26.41
N MET A 10 15.85 54.64 27.13
CA MET A 10 15.33 53.30 26.85
C MET A 10 14.32 53.41 25.69
N VAL A 11 14.76 53.11 24.47
CA VAL A 11 13.85 52.99 23.31
C VAL A 11 13.15 51.64 23.37
N CYS A 12 11.92 51.63 23.88
CA CYS A 12 11.01 50.48 23.76
C CYS A 12 10.60 50.32 22.29
N PHE A 13 11.21 49.36 21.58
CA PHE A 13 10.65 48.88 20.32
C PHE A 13 9.38 48.08 20.63
N ALA A 14 8.23 48.74 20.53
CA ALA A 14 6.94 48.06 20.47
C ALA A 14 6.87 47.27 19.16
N VAL A 15 7.13 45.97 19.24
CA VAL A 15 6.81 45.04 18.15
C VAL A 15 5.28 44.96 18.07
N ASN A 16 4.69 45.77 17.21
CA ASN A 16 3.29 45.62 16.81
C ASN A 16 3.17 44.28 16.09
N ALA A 17 2.76 43.24 16.82
CA ALA A 17 2.25 42.02 16.20
C ALA A 17 0.95 42.38 15.49
N GLN A 18 1.04 42.74 14.21
CA GLN A 18 -0.13 42.84 13.34
C GLN A 18 -0.76 41.45 13.28
N THR A 19 -1.87 41.27 14.01
CA THR A 19 -2.78 40.15 13.79
C THR A 19 -3.35 40.32 12.39
N THR A 20 -2.75 39.65 11.41
CA THR A 20 -3.28 39.61 10.05
C THR A 20 -4.61 38.85 10.10
N SER A 21 -5.71 39.59 10.07
CA SER A 21 -7.05 38.99 9.97
C SER A 21 -7.24 38.51 8.54
N TYR A 22 -7.40 37.19 8.36
CA TYR A 22 -7.73 36.61 7.06
C TYR A 22 -9.24 36.56 6.88
N ASN A 23 -9.70 36.95 5.69
CA ASN A 23 -11.10 36.76 5.31
C ASN A 23 -11.28 35.33 4.81
N TYR A 24 -11.64 34.43 5.72
CA TYR A 24 -11.92 33.03 5.38
C TYR A 24 -13.14 32.92 4.46
N PRO A 25 -13.14 31.99 3.47
CA PRO A 25 -14.32 31.67 2.71
C PRO A 25 -15.49 31.33 3.65
N LYS A 26 -16.64 31.98 3.43
CA LYS A 26 -17.84 31.70 4.22
C LYS A 26 -18.24 30.26 3.99
N THR A 27 -18.28 29.50 5.08
CA THR A 27 -18.74 28.10 5.08
C THR A 27 -20.12 28.09 5.71
N LYS A 28 -21.15 27.77 4.92
CA LYS A 28 -22.52 27.69 5.45
C LYS A 28 -22.58 26.63 6.55
N LYS A 29 -23.47 26.87 7.52
CA LYS A 29 -23.82 25.91 8.56
C LYS A 29 -25.25 25.47 8.33
N GLU A 30 -25.46 24.16 8.28
CA GLU A 30 -26.79 23.56 8.21
C GLU A 30 -27.21 23.03 9.59
N ALA A 31 -28.50 22.86 9.80
CA ALA A 31 -29.04 22.33 11.06
C ALA A 31 -29.18 20.80 10.98
N VAL A 32 -28.09 20.11 10.66
CA VAL A 32 -28.04 18.64 10.62
C VAL A 32 -27.59 18.12 11.98
N THR A 33 -28.24 17.06 12.46
CA THR A 33 -27.94 16.44 13.76
C THR A 33 -28.20 14.94 13.67
N ASP A 34 -27.23 14.15 14.12
CA ASP A 34 -27.37 12.71 14.29
C ASP A 34 -27.64 12.38 15.76
N ASP A 35 -28.29 11.24 16.02
CA ASP A 35 -28.57 10.74 17.36
C ASP A 35 -27.79 9.45 17.59
N TYR A 36 -26.91 9.47 18.59
CA TYR A 36 -26.14 8.31 19.02
C TYR A 36 -26.58 7.91 20.43
N PHE A 37 -27.42 6.87 20.50
CA PHE A 37 -27.93 6.32 21.77
C PHE A 37 -28.59 7.36 22.69
N GLY A 38 -29.35 8.29 22.11
CA GLY A 38 -30.04 9.38 22.80
C GLY A 38 -29.21 10.68 22.90
N THR A 39 -27.96 10.67 22.47
CA THR A 39 -27.09 11.86 22.44
C THR A 39 -27.14 12.50 21.06
N LYS A 40 -27.67 13.72 20.99
CA LYS A 40 -27.73 14.51 19.75
C LYS A 40 -26.41 15.20 19.46
N ILE A 41 -25.83 14.96 18.29
CA ILE A 41 -24.58 15.55 17.83
C ILE A 41 -24.84 16.35 16.55
N ALA A 42 -24.62 17.66 16.61
CA ALA A 42 -24.79 18.53 15.44
C ALA A 42 -23.60 18.40 14.49
N ASP A 43 -23.89 18.26 13.20
CA ASP A 43 -22.90 18.26 12.12
C ASP A 43 -23.23 19.34 11.08
N PRO A 44 -22.92 20.62 11.39
CA PRO A 44 -23.34 21.73 10.55
C PRO A 44 -22.66 21.78 9.18
N TYR A 45 -21.67 20.92 8.94
CA TYR A 45 -20.88 20.90 7.72
C TYR A 45 -21.06 19.59 6.93
N ARG A 46 -22.04 18.75 7.29
CA ARG A 46 -22.39 17.50 6.59
C ARG A 46 -22.47 17.65 5.06
N TRP A 47 -22.92 18.81 4.56
CA TRP A 47 -22.99 19.09 3.13
C TRP A 47 -21.64 19.00 2.39
N LEU A 48 -20.50 19.20 3.10
CA LEU A 48 -19.16 19.03 2.54
C LEU A 48 -18.78 17.55 2.31
N GLU A 49 -19.54 16.59 2.85
CA GLU A 49 -19.33 15.16 2.61
C GLU A 49 -19.75 14.73 1.19
N ASP A 50 -20.60 15.51 0.50
CA ASP A 50 -20.93 15.28 -0.91
C ASP A 50 -19.83 15.86 -1.80
N ASP A 51 -18.91 14.98 -2.20
CA ASP A 51 -17.76 15.25 -3.07
C ASP A 51 -18.15 15.50 -4.54
N ASN A 52 -19.38 15.17 -4.93
CA ASN A 52 -19.89 15.41 -6.28
C ASN A 52 -20.66 16.72 -6.40
N SER A 53 -20.98 17.38 -5.29
CA SER A 53 -21.73 18.63 -5.31
C SER A 53 -20.91 19.79 -5.89
N ALA A 54 -21.56 20.62 -6.70
CA ALA A 54 -20.95 21.84 -7.22
C ALA A 54 -20.56 22.82 -6.08
N GLU A 55 -21.27 22.76 -4.96
CA GLU A 55 -21.03 23.60 -3.80
C GLU A 55 -19.74 23.21 -3.06
N THR A 56 -19.51 21.92 -2.81
CA THR A 56 -18.27 21.42 -2.20
C THR A 56 -17.08 21.75 -3.10
N LYS A 57 -17.20 21.55 -4.41
CA LYS A 57 -16.16 21.92 -5.37
C LYS A 57 -15.81 23.41 -5.30
N ALA A 58 -16.82 24.29 -5.34
CA ALA A 58 -16.60 25.73 -5.24
C ALA A 58 -15.95 26.12 -3.90
N TRP A 59 -16.35 25.48 -2.80
CA TRP A 59 -15.75 25.70 -1.49
C TRP A 59 -14.28 25.30 -1.45
N VAL A 60 -13.90 24.14 -2.00
CA VAL A 60 -12.50 23.69 -2.09
C VAL A 60 -11.66 24.68 -2.91
N GLU A 61 -12.19 25.18 -4.03
CA GLU A 61 -11.51 26.18 -4.85
C GLU A 61 -11.24 27.48 -4.07
N GLU A 62 -12.23 28.00 -3.32
CA GLU A 62 -12.07 29.20 -2.50
C GLU A 62 -11.09 29.00 -1.33
N GLN A 63 -11.11 27.84 -0.68
CA GLN A 63 -10.13 27.50 0.37
C GLN A 63 -8.70 27.45 -0.17
N ASN A 64 -8.51 26.84 -1.35
CA ASN A 64 -7.22 26.81 -2.02
C ASN A 64 -6.74 28.22 -2.39
N LYS A 65 -7.61 29.08 -2.93
CA LYS A 65 -7.26 30.49 -3.26
C LYS A 65 -6.74 31.24 -2.04
N LEU A 66 -7.43 31.17 -0.91
CA LEU A 66 -6.97 31.80 0.33
C LEU A 66 -5.63 31.20 0.79
N THR A 67 -5.51 29.88 0.78
CA THR A 67 -4.29 29.16 1.18
C THR A 67 -3.08 29.60 0.36
N TYR A 68 -3.18 29.62 -0.97
CA TYR A 68 -2.07 30.08 -1.80
C TYR A 68 -1.78 31.56 -1.62
N SER A 69 -2.79 32.42 -1.44
CA SER A 69 -2.59 33.84 -1.13
C SER A 69 -1.81 34.08 0.19
N TYR A 70 -1.92 33.15 1.14
CA TYR A 70 -1.12 33.14 2.36
C TYR A 70 0.29 32.65 2.09
N LEU A 71 0.42 31.46 1.49
CA LEU A 71 1.71 30.80 1.28
C LEU A 71 2.63 31.59 0.35
N ASP A 72 2.07 32.33 -0.62
CA ASP A 72 2.83 33.14 -1.57
C ASP A 72 3.46 34.39 -0.92
N LYS A 73 2.98 34.80 0.26
CA LYS A 73 3.58 35.91 1.03
C LYS A 73 4.81 35.48 1.84
N ILE A 74 5.08 34.18 1.98
CA ILE A 74 6.20 33.68 2.79
C ILE A 74 7.51 33.87 2.01
N PRO A 75 8.39 34.81 2.40
CA PRO A 75 9.50 35.26 1.56
C PRO A 75 10.58 34.19 1.32
N TYR A 76 10.61 33.14 2.12
CA TYR A 76 11.57 32.04 2.02
C TYR A 76 10.98 30.74 1.45
N ARG A 77 9.69 30.68 1.09
CA ARG A 77 9.07 29.46 0.53
C ARG A 77 9.76 29.01 -0.76
N ALA A 78 10.05 29.95 -1.66
CA ALA A 78 10.77 29.67 -2.90
C ALA A 78 12.19 29.14 -2.64
N LYS A 79 12.89 29.70 -1.63
CA LYS A 79 14.23 29.25 -1.23
C LYS A 79 14.21 27.82 -0.67
N ILE A 80 13.20 27.48 0.14
CA ILE A 80 13.00 26.12 0.65
C ILE A 80 12.74 25.16 -0.52
N LYS A 81 11.81 25.49 -1.43
CA LYS A 81 11.54 24.66 -2.62
C LYS A 81 12.82 24.42 -3.42
N GLN A 82 13.58 25.47 -3.72
CA GLN A 82 14.84 25.36 -4.45
C GLN A 82 15.86 24.49 -3.71
N ARG A 83 16.01 24.66 -2.39
CA ARG A 83 16.93 23.85 -1.59
C ARG A 83 16.52 22.38 -1.58
N LEU A 84 15.22 22.08 -1.42
CA LEU A 84 14.68 20.73 -1.53
C LEU A 84 14.95 20.14 -2.91
N THR A 85 14.67 20.85 -3.99
CA THR A 85 14.96 20.39 -5.36
C THR A 85 16.44 20.07 -5.55
N GLN A 86 17.35 20.91 -5.04
CA GLN A 86 18.79 20.67 -5.14
C GLN A 86 19.23 19.38 -4.41
N ILE A 87 18.76 19.17 -3.17
CA ILE A 87 19.15 17.97 -2.40
C ILE A 87 18.44 16.71 -2.88
N TRP A 88 17.32 16.84 -3.58
CA TRP A 88 16.58 15.70 -4.16
C TRP A 88 17.17 15.25 -5.50
N ASN A 89 17.79 16.16 -6.26
CA ASN A 89 18.30 15.92 -7.61
C ASN A 89 19.66 15.19 -7.63
N TYR A 90 19.65 13.91 -7.26
CA TYR A 90 20.78 13.00 -7.40
C TYR A 90 20.29 11.63 -7.87
N GLN A 91 21.15 10.89 -8.56
CA GLN A 91 20.83 9.56 -9.06
C GLN A 91 20.57 8.57 -7.94
N LYS A 92 19.52 7.77 -8.08
CA LYS A 92 19.09 6.75 -7.10
C LYS A 92 18.95 5.42 -7.82
N ALA A 93 19.35 4.35 -7.16
CA ALA A 93 19.14 2.98 -7.62
C ALA A 93 18.79 2.07 -6.45
N SER A 94 17.83 1.15 -6.65
CA SER A 94 17.51 0.12 -5.66
C SER A 94 18.52 -1.03 -5.74
N PRO A 95 18.67 -1.84 -4.67
CA PRO A 95 19.25 -3.16 -4.80
C PRO A 95 18.50 -3.98 -5.86
N PRO A 96 19.20 -4.81 -6.66
CA PRO A 96 18.55 -5.67 -7.63
C PRO A 96 17.86 -6.86 -6.97
N PHE A 97 16.74 -7.30 -7.53
CA PHE A 97 16.04 -8.53 -7.15
C PHE A 97 15.88 -9.45 -8.35
N LYS A 98 15.89 -10.77 -8.11
CA LYS A 98 15.92 -11.78 -9.18
C LYS A 98 14.57 -12.52 -9.29
N LYS A 99 14.12 -12.74 -10.53
CA LYS A 99 13.02 -13.66 -10.89
C LYS A 99 13.39 -14.39 -12.18
N GLY A 100 13.23 -15.71 -12.21
CA GLY A 100 13.74 -16.52 -13.33
C GLY A 100 15.23 -16.29 -13.60
N ASP A 101 15.56 -16.03 -14.87
CA ASP A 101 16.90 -15.70 -15.39
C ASP A 101 17.24 -14.20 -15.34
N ARG A 102 16.33 -13.37 -14.81
CA ARG A 102 16.42 -11.90 -14.88
C ARG A 102 16.61 -11.23 -13.53
N PHE A 103 17.35 -10.13 -13.56
CA PHE A 103 17.43 -9.16 -12.48
C PHE A 103 16.62 -7.92 -12.82
N PHE A 104 16.01 -7.35 -11.78
CA PHE A 104 15.15 -6.18 -11.84
C PHE A 104 15.62 -5.18 -10.79
N PHE A 105 15.54 -3.90 -11.09
CA PHE A 105 15.92 -2.83 -10.17
C PHE A 105 15.26 -1.52 -10.60
N TYR A 106 15.12 -0.61 -9.66
CA TYR A 106 14.61 0.73 -9.92
C TYR A 106 15.76 1.72 -10.10
N LYS A 107 15.58 2.70 -10.99
CA LYS A 107 16.42 3.89 -11.06
C LYS A 107 15.58 5.16 -11.08
N ASN A 108 16.16 6.24 -10.60
CA ASN A 108 15.63 7.59 -10.71
C ASN A 108 16.80 8.53 -10.97
N ASP A 109 16.72 9.34 -12.03
CA ASP A 109 17.81 10.24 -12.44
C ASP A 109 18.01 11.45 -11.51
N GLY A 110 17.07 11.69 -10.60
CA GLY A 110 17.09 12.81 -9.68
C GLY A 110 15.69 13.31 -9.38
N LEU A 111 14.99 13.76 -10.42
CA LEU A 111 13.73 14.50 -10.31
C LEU A 111 12.58 13.86 -11.09
N GLN A 112 12.76 12.67 -11.66
CA GLN A 112 11.64 11.87 -12.15
C GLN A 112 10.58 11.71 -11.05
N ASN A 113 9.31 11.99 -11.39
CA ASN A 113 8.19 11.92 -10.45
C ASN A 113 8.05 10.51 -9.85
N GLN A 114 8.28 9.49 -10.68
CA GLN A 114 8.29 8.09 -10.26
C GLN A 114 9.56 7.38 -10.74
N SER A 115 10.08 6.46 -9.92
CA SER A 115 11.23 5.64 -10.29
C SER A 115 10.87 4.68 -11.43
N VAL A 116 11.81 4.48 -12.36
CA VAL A 116 11.64 3.63 -13.54
C VAL A 116 12.14 2.22 -13.22
N LEU A 117 11.37 1.20 -13.64
CA LEU A 117 11.72 -0.21 -13.48
C LEU A 117 12.57 -0.67 -14.67
N TYR A 118 13.75 -1.20 -14.36
CA TYR A 118 14.68 -1.77 -15.32
C TYR A 118 14.73 -3.29 -15.16
N SER A 119 15.14 -3.96 -16.24
CA SER A 119 15.43 -5.39 -16.24
C SER A 119 16.68 -5.71 -17.05
N GLN A 120 17.38 -6.78 -16.68
CA GLN A 120 18.49 -7.34 -17.45
C GLN A 120 18.63 -8.85 -17.20
N LYS A 121 19.17 -9.57 -18.18
CA LYS A 121 19.41 -11.02 -18.08
C LYS A 121 20.77 -11.33 -17.47
N ASP A 122 20.87 -12.47 -16.79
CA ASP A 122 22.09 -13.17 -16.37
C ASP A 122 23.04 -12.48 -15.37
N THR A 123 23.00 -11.15 -15.24
CA THR A 123 23.88 -10.39 -14.33
C THR A 123 23.10 -9.46 -13.41
N CYS A 124 23.55 -9.30 -12.16
CA CYS A 124 23.04 -8.28 -11.23
C CYS A 124 23.69 -6.90 -11.44
N CYS A 125 24.79 -6.85 -12.19
CA CYS A 125 25.59 -5.65 -12.43
C CYS A 125 25.42 -5.21 -13.89
N GLY A 126 24.89 -4.01 -14.11
CA GLY A 126 24.71 -3.47 -15.45
C GLY A 126 23.77 -2.26 -15.49
N ASN A 127 23.63 -1.68 -16.68
CA ASN A 127 22.71 -0.56 -16.87
C ASN A 127 21.26 -0.99 -17.04
N GLY A 128 21.05 -2.24 -17.49
CA GLY A 128 19.76 -2.81 -17.86
C GLY A 128 19.00 -2.02 -18.90
N GLU A 129 17.79 -2.48 -19.18
CA GLU A 129 16.87 -1.84 -20.10
C GLU A 129 15.59 -1.46 -19.37
N ILE A 130 14.98 -0.35 -19.75
CA ILE A 130 13.66 0.05 -19.22
C ILE A 130 12.66 -1.07 -19.54
N LEU A 131 11.96 -1.50 -18.50
CA LEU A 131 10.85 -2.44 -18.57
C LEU A 131 9.51 -1.72 -18.39
N LEU A 132 9.44 -0.78 -17.44
CA LEU A 132 8.26 0.04 -17.21
C LEU A 132 8.69 1.43 -16.72
N ASP A 133 8.26 2.47 -17.44
CA ASP A 133 8.40 3.86 -17.03
C ASP A 133 7.03 4.40 -16.58
N PRO A 134 6.79 4.58 -15.28
CA PRO A 134 5.50 5.10 -14.82
C PRO A 134 5.22 6.54 -15.25
N ASN A 135 6.27 7.31 -15.57
CA ASN A 135 6.14 8.71 -15.96
C ASN A 135 5.51 8.86 -17.37
N THR A 136 5.42 7.76 -18.14
CA THR A 136 4.77 7.75 -19.45
C THR A 136 3.34 7.20 -19.42
N LEU A 137 2.80 6.84 -18.24
CA LEU A 137 1.45 6.26 -18.11
C LEU A 137 0.32 7.29 -18.26
N SER A 138 0.61 8.57 -18.04
CA SER A 138 -0.34 9.66 -18.28
C SER A 138 0.39 10.92 -18.73
N SER A 139 -0.23 11.68 -19.64
CA SER A 139 0.33 12.95 -20.11
C SER A 139 0.24 14.06 -19.08
N ASP A 140 -0.69 13.98 -18.14
CA ASP A 140 -0.92 14.96 -17.07
C ASP A 140 -0.34 14.54 -15.70
N GLY A 141 0.27 13.35 -15.62
CA GLY A 141 0.87 12.82 -14.40
C GLY A 141 -0.13 12.37 -13.33
N THR A 142 -1.42 12.24 -13.66
CA THR A 142 -2.47 11.84 -12.71
C THR A 142 -2.55 10.32 -12.49
N VAL A 143 -1.85 9.54 -13.30
CA VAL A 143 -1.71 8.09 -13.15
C VAL A 143 -0.40 7.77 -12.44
N SER A 144 -0.50 6.99 -11.38
CA SER A 144 0.63 6.52 -10.59
C SER A 144 0.74 5.00 -10.64
N LEU A 145 1.96 4.48 -10.66
CA LEU A 145 2.21 3.07 -10.43
C LEU A 145 1.93 2.75 -8.95
N ALA A 146 0.91 1.94 -8.69
CA ALA A 146 0.50 1.54 -7.35
C ALA A 146 1.25 0.29 -6.87
N SER A 147 1.46 -0.69 -7.74
CA SER A 147 2.11 -1.95 -7.39
C SER A 147 2.69 -2.65 -8.61
N ILE A 148 3.65 -3.54 -8.39
CA ILE A 148 4.13 -4.48 -9.39
C ILE A 148 4.24 -5.89 -8.81
N SER A 149 4.16 -6.89 -9.67
CA SER A 149 4.52 -8.25 -9.32
C SER A 149 5.00 -8.99 -10.56
N ILE A 150 6.10 -9.73 -10.42
CA ILE A 150 6.73 -10.45 -11.51
C ILE A 150 6.50 -11.94 -11.32
N SER A 151 6.10 -12.62 -12.39
CA SER A 151 5.89 -14.07 -12.38
C SER A 151 7.16 -14.80 -11.92
N LYS A 152 7.02 -15.96 -11.26
CA LYS A 152 8.16 -16.66 -10.67
C LYS A 152 9.24 -17.01 -11.71
N ASN A 153 8.80 -17.32 -12.93
CA ASN A 153 9.66 -17.60 -14.09
C ASN A 153 10.19 -16.34 -14.82
N GLY A 154 9.81 -15.12 -14.41
CA GLY A 154 10.29 -13.87 -15.01
C GLY A 154 9.74 -13.56 -16.42
N GLN A 155 8.66 -14.22 -16.84
CA GLN A 155 8.04 -14.00 -18.15
C GLN A 155 7.08 -12.80 -18.19
N TYR A 156 6.34 -12.57 -17.10
CA TYR A 156 5.28 -11.57 -17.06
C TYR A 156 5.49 -10.58 -15.92
N LEU A 157 5.16 -9.32 -16.18
CA LEU A 157 5.02 -8.26 -15.21
C LEU A 157 3.53 -7.90 -15.10
N ALA A 158 2.93 -8.14 -13.94
CA ALA A 158 1.66 -7.50 -13.60
C ALA A 158 1.97 -6.17 -12.92
N TYR A 159 1.31 -5.10 -13.33
CA TYR A 159 1.46 -3.78 -12.72
C TYR A 159 0.11 -3.11 -12.51
N GLY A 160 -0.09 -2.60 -11.31
CA GLY A 160 -1.29 -1.89 -10.91
C GLY A 160 -1.12 -0.39 -11.07
N ILE A 161 -2.06 0.28 -11.70
CA ILE A 161 -2.12 1.74 -11.81
C ILE A 161 -3.25 2.30 -10.95
N SER A 162 -3.00 3.44 -10.31
CA SER A 162 -4.00 4.24 -9.61
C SER A 162 -4.19 5.57 -10.33
N LYS A 163 -5.46 5.96 -10.52
CA LYS A 163 -5.86 7.23 -11.12
C LYS A 163 -6.20 8.23 -10.03
N ALA A 164 -5.66 9.45 -10.13
CA ALA A 164 -5.93 10.57 -9.23
C ALA A 164 -5.72 10.27 -7.73
N GLY A 165 -4.82 9.34 -7.39
CA GLY A 165 -4.50 8.98 -6.00
C GLY A 165 -5.58 8.13 -5.31
N SER A 166 -6.50 7.54 -6.06
CA SER A 166 -7.49 6.59 -5.55
C SER A 166 -6.84 5.28 -5.07
N ASP A 167 -7.40 4.64 -4.06
CA ASP A 167 -7.00 3.26 -3.69
C ASP A 167 -7.46 2.20 -4.72
N TRP A 168 -8.33 2.57 -5.66
CA TRP A 168 -8.71 1.68 -6.75
C TRP A 168 -7.55 1.49 -7.71
N VAL A 169 -7.29 0.23 -8.05
CA VAL A 169 -6.21 -0.21 -8.91
C VAL A 169 -6.79 -0.90 -10.14
N GLU A 170 -6.25 -0.54 -11.31
CA GLU A 170 -6.39 -1.31 -12.54
C GLU A 170 -5.08 -2.08 -12.76
N ILE A 171 -5.14 -3.41 -12.84
CA ILE A 171 -3.95 -4.23 -13.12
C ILE A 171 -3.87 -4.49 -14.63
N HIS A 172 -2.68 -4.28 -15.17
CA HIS A 172 -2.29 -4.64 -16.53
C HIS A 172 -1.17 -5.68 -16.50
N VAL A 173 -1.05 -6.46 -17.58
CA VAL A 173 0.04 -7.44 -17.74
C VAL A 173 0.91 -7.07 -18.93
N LYS A 174 2.23 -7.13 -18.74
CA LYS A 174 3.24 -6.92 -19.75
C LYS A 174 4.08 -8.19 -19.94
N ASP A 175 4.30 -8.58 -21.19
CA ASP A 175 5.30 -9.60 -21.52
C ASP A 175 6.70 -8.99 -21.42
N ILE A 176 7.54 -9.56 -20.57
CA ILE A 176 8.86 -8.99 -20.24
C ILE A 176 9.85 -9.13 -21.41
N SER A 177 9.67 -10.14 -22.27
CA SER A 177 10.58 -10.39 -23.39
C SER A 177 10.38 -9.40 -24.53
N THR A 178 9.12 -9.12 -24.87
CA THR A 178 8.70 -8.23 -25.95
C THR A 178 8.47 -6.79 -25.48
N LYS A 179 8.34 -6.59 -24.17
CA LYS A 179 7.97 -5.33 -23.49
C LYS A 179 6.58 -4.80 -23.87
N GLN A 180 5.77 -5.63 -24.52
CA GLN A 180 4.42 -5.28 -24.95
C GLN A 180 3.42 -5.53 -23.82
N ASP A 181 2.48 -4.61 -23.66
CA ASP A 181 1.29 -4.86 -22.85
C ASP A 181 0.41 -5.90 -23.55
N LEU A 182 -0.08 -6.84 -22.75
CA LEU A 182 -1.05 -7.84 -23.14
C LEU A 182 -2.47 -7.26 -22.98
N PRO A 183 -3.50 -7.87 -23.59
CA PRO A 183 -4.87 -7.37 -23.49
C PRO A 183 -5.50 -7.53 -22.09
N ASP A 184 -4.77 -8.09 -21.12
CA ASP A 184 -5.20 -8.28 -19.75
C ASP A 184 -5.43 -6.93 -19.05
N GLU A 185 -6.69 -6.71 -18.62
CA GLU A 185 -7.13 -5.55 -17.85
C GLU A 185 -8.03 -6.04 -16.71
N ILE A 186 -7.61 -5.83 -15.47
CA ILE A 186 -8.31 -6.28 -14.27
C ILE A 186 -8.74 -5.06 -13.47
N LYS A 187 -10.04 -4.86 -13.33
CA LYS A 187 -10.65 -3.70 -12.66
C LYS A 187 -11.12 -4.02 -11.25
N TRP A 188 -11.39 -2.95 -10.50
CA TRP A 188 -12.01 -3.00 -9.17
C TRP A 188 -11.14 -3.71 -8.13
N VAL A 189 -9.83 -3.67 -8.34
CA VAL A 189 -8.83 -4.16 -7.38
C VAL A 189 -8.61 -3.08 -6.33
N LYS A 190 -8.61 -3.47 -5.06
CA LYS A 190 -8.30 -2.58 -3.93
C LYS A 190 -7.80 -3.44 -2.77
N PHE A 191 -6.80 -2.96 -2.04
CA PHE A 191 -6.18 -3.71 -0.93
C PHE A 191 -5.73 -5.14 -1.31
N SER A 192 -5.05 -5.27 -2.45
CA SER A 192 -4.64 -6.55 -3.02
C SER A 192 -3.19 -6.57 -3.48
N GLY A 193 -2.55 -7.74 -3.38
CA GLY A 193 -1.35 -8.07 -4.15
C GLY A 193 -1.66 -8.76 -5.48
N MET A 194 -0.60 -9.28 -6.12
CA MET A 194 -0.68 -10.14 -7.32
C MET A 194 0.20 -11.37 -7.06
N ALA A 195 -0.36 -12.38 -6.41
CA ALA A 195 0.36 -13.56 -5.96
C ALA A 195 0.48 -14.58 -7.09
N TRP A 196 1.59 -14.55 -7.83
CA TRP A 196 1.84 -15.42 -8.98
C TRP A 196 1.93 -16.90 -8.63
N LYS A 197 1.28 -17.71 -9.49
CA LYS A 197 1.43 -19.15 -9.60
C LYS A 197 1.39 -19.55 -11.09
N GLY A 198 2.46 -20.14 -11.60
CA GLY A 198 2.55 -20.51 -13.02
C GLY A 198 2.35 -19.31 -13.94
N ASN A 199 1.32 -19.38 -14.80
CA ASN A 199 0.98 -18.36 -15.79
C ASN A 199 -0.20 -17.47 -15.40
N GLY A 200 -0.46 -17.31 -14.10
CA GLY A 200 -1.49 -16.44 -13.57
C GLY A 200 -1.20 -15.99 -12.15
N PHE A 201 -2.08 -15.20 -11.58
CA PHE A 201 -1.92 -14.68 -10.24
C PHE A 201 -3.24 -14.61 -9.48
N TYR A 202 -3.15 -14.83 -8.17
CA TYR A 202 -4.25 -14.54 -7.26
C TYR A 202 -4.27 -13.05 -6.93
N TYR A 203 -5.46 -12.49 -6.88
CA TYR A 203 -5.71 -11.11 -6.52
C TYR A 203 -7.06 -10.99 -5.82
N SER A 204 -7.26 -9.88 -5.13
CA SER A 204 -8.48 -9.57 -4.41
C SER A 204 -9.15 -8.33 -5.01
N ARG A 205 -10.48 -8.35 -5.08
CA ARG A 205 -11.28 -7.25 -5.64
C ARG A 205 -12.63 -7.15 -4.95
N TYR A 206 -13.23 -5.97 -5.04
CA TYR A 206 -14.64 -5.79 -4.72
C TYR A 206 -15.50 -5.94 -5.99
N ASP A 207 -16.81 -5.97 -5.77
CA ASP A 207 -17.75 -5.76 -6.86
C ASP A 207 -17.61 -4.35 -7.42
N GLU A 208 -18.01 -4.20 -8.67
CA GLU A 208 -18.05 -2.89 -9.32
C GLU A 208 -18.93 -1.93 -8.49
N PRO A 209 -18.41 -0.76 -8.07
CA PRO A 209 -19.18 0.20 -7.29
C PRO A 209 -20.41 0.69 -8.06
N VAL A 210 -21.47 0.99 -7.31
CA VAL A 210 -22.65 1.68 -7.89
C VAL A 210 -22.19 3.01 -8.49
N LYS A 211 -22.69 3.32 -9.69
CA LYS A 211 -22.34 4.55 -10.43
C LYS A 211 -22.55 5.79 -9.54
N GLY A 212 -21.51 6.61 -9.40
CA GLY A 212 -21.51 7.81 -8.57
C GLY A 212 -21.06 7.60 -7.12
N GLN A 213 -20.78 6.37 -6.70
CA GLN A 213 -20.30 6.04 -5.34
C GLN A 213 -18.88 5.43 -5.35
N THR A 214 -18.12 5.64 -6.42
CA THR A 214 -16.78 5.02 -6.56
C THR A 214 -15.83 5.43 -5.42
N TYR A 215 -15.91 6.67 -4.92
CA TYR A 215 -14.97 7.18 -3.90
C TYR A 215 -15.56 7.25 -2.49
N THR A 216 -16.89 7.19 -2.35
CA THR A 216 -17.60 7.36 -1.08
C THR A 216 -18.42 6.14 -0.68
N GLY A 217 -18.64 5.19 -1.59
CA GLY A 217 -19.36 3.95 -1.33
C GLY A 217 -18.61 3.04 -0.36
N LYS A 218 -19.36 2.25 0.41
CA LYS A 218 -18.78 1.23 1.28
C LYS A 218 -18.25 0.07 0.44
N ASN A 219 -16.97 -0.23 0.59
CA ASN A 219 -16.37 -1.42 -0.02
C ASN A 219 -16.66 -2.62 0.89
N GLN A 220 -17.49 -3.55 0.42
CA GLN A 220 -17.92 -4.71 1.18
C GLN A 220 -17.82 -5.99 0.35
N PHE A 221 -17.68 -7.12 1.03
CA PHE A 221 -17.56 -8.45 0.44
C PHE A 221 -16.35 -8.53 -0.51
N HIS A 222 -15.16 -8.26 0.03
CA HIS A 222 -13.90 -8.48 -0.69
C HIS A 222 -13.85 -9.93 -1.19
N LYS A 223 -13.29 -10.21 -2.37
CA LYS A 223 -13.25 -11.57 -2.95
C LYS A 223 -11.88 -11.86 -3.52
N VAL A 224 -11.43 -13.11 -3.43
CA VAL A 224 -10.19 -13.58 -4.06
C VAL A 224 -10.51 -14.27 -5.37
N TYR A 225 -9.83 -13.84 -6.44
CA TYR A 225 -9.90 -14.42 -7.76
C TYR A 225 -8.53 -14.92 -8.22
N TYR A 226 -8.52 -15.84 -9.18
CA TYR A 226 -7.34 -16.19 -9.95
C TYR A 226 -7.51 -15.73 -11.39
N HIS A 227 -6.57 -14.89 -11.84
CA HIS A 227 -6.49 -14.42 -13.21
C HIS A 227 -5.44 -15.24 -13.99
N LYS A 228 -5.83 -15.75 -15.16
CA LYS A 228 -4.92 -16.42 -16.09
C LYS A 228 -4.50 -15.45 -17.19
N VAL A 229 -3.20 -15.28 -17.39
CA VAL A 229 -2.67 -14.37 -18.41
C VAL A 229 -3.19 -14.75 -19.81
N GLY A 230 -3.57 -13.74 -20.58
CA GLY A 230 -4.17 -13.83 -21.91
C GLY A 230 -5.67 -14.09 -21.91
N THR A 231 -6.34 -13.98 -20.75
CA THR A 231 -7.81 -14.16 -20.66
C THR A 231 -8.48 -12.87 -20.20
N THR A 232 -9.79 -12.75 -20.45
CA THR A 232 -10.58 -11.60 -19.99
C THR A 232 -10.99 -11.78 -18.53
N GLN A 233 -11.16 -10.66 -17.80
CA GLN A 233 -11.49 -10.69 -16.37
C GLN A 233 -12.78 -11.48 -16.04
N ASP A 234 -13.75 -11.59 -16.96
CA ASP A 234 -14.97 -12.39 -16.76
C ASP A 234 -14.71 -13.91 -16.70
N LYS A 235 -13.50 -14.36 -17.07
CA LYS A 235 -13.06 -15.75 -16.98
C LYS A 235 -12.29 -16.07 -15.70
N ASP A 236 -12.06 -15.07 -14.84
CA ASP A 236 -11.33 -15.26 -13.61
C ASP A 236 -12.08 -16.21 -12.67
N GLU A 237 -11.35 -17.15 -12.08
CA GLU A 237 -11.91 -18.14 -11.16
C GLU A 237 -12.11 -17.49 -9.79
N LEU A 238 -13.32 -17.58 -9.22
CA LEU A 238 -13.55 -17.21 -7.83
C LEU A 238 -12.93 -18.26 -6.91
N VAL A 239 -11.94 -17.85 -6.12
CA VAL A 239 -11.14 -18.74 -5.26
C VAL A 239 -11.65 -18.74 -3.83
N TYR A 240 -12.06 -17.57 -3.33
CA TYR A 240 -12.57 -17.42 -1.98
C TYR A 240 -13.54 -16.24 -1.87
N GLU A 241 -14.63 -16.44 -1.15
CA GLU A 241 -15.59 -15.40 -0.77
C GLU A 241 -16.16 -15.70 0.62
N ASP A 242 -16.48 -14.65 1.38
CA ASP A 242 -17.28 -14.71 2.59
C ASP A 242 -18.50 -13.81 2.41
N LYS A 243 -19.70 -14.41 2.43
CA LYS A 243 -20.98 -13.68 2.25
C LYS A 243 -21.62 -13.25 3.57
N ILE A 244 -21.04 -13.62 4.69
CA ILE A 244 -21.57 -13.37 6.03
C ILE A 244 -20.89 -12.14 6.63
N HIS A 245 -19.58 -11.98 6.40
CA HIS A 245 -18.77 -10.92 6.98
C HIS A 245 -18.40 -9.84 5.94
N PRO A 246 -19.23 -8.80 5.77
CA PRO A 246 -19.05 -7.83 4.68
C PRO A 246 -17.76 -7.01 4.78
N ASN A 247 -17.19 -6.87 5.97
CA ASN A 247 -16.03 -5.98 6.19
C ASN A 247 -14.70 -6.74 6.25
N TYR A 248 -14.70 -8.06 6.01
CA TYR A 248 -13.45 -8.81 5.93
C TYR A 248 -12.68 -8.47 4.66
N ASN A 249 -11.36 -8.37 4.81
CA ASN A 249 -10.42 -8.13 3.73
C ASN A 249 -9.52 -9.34 3.53
N PHE A 250 -9.21 -9.63 2.27
CA PHE A 250 -8.46 -10.81 1.89
C PHE A 250 -7.13 -10.45 1.22
N GLY A 251 -6.04 -10.88 1.84
CA GLY A 251 -4.69 -10.83 1.26
C GLY A 251 -4.26 -12.23 0.81
N THR A 252 -3.56 -12.33 -0.31
CA THR A 252 -3.03 -13.60 -0.79
C THR A 252 -1.52 -13.57 -0.98
N GLN A 253 -0.90 -14.72 -0.73
CA GLN A 253 0.51 -14.97 -1.01
C GLN A 253 0.65 -16.40 -1.54
N VAL A 254 1.52 -16.58 -2.52
CA VAL A 254 1.92 -17.91 -3.01
C VAL A 254 3.36 -18.16 -2.61
N THR A 255 3.62 -19.30 -1.95
CA THR A 255 4.95 -19.70 -1.49
C THR A 255 5.97 -19.74 -2.63
N HIS A 256 7.26 -19.75 -2.28
CA HIS A 256 8.32 -19.70 -3.29
C HIS A 256 8.25 -20.85 -4.28
N ASP A 257 7.96 -22.06 -3.79
CA ASP A 257 7.80 -23.30 -4.55
C ASP A 257 6.44 -23.44 -5.26
N GLU A 258 5.59 -22.41 -5.20
CA GLU A 258 4.21 -22.39 -5.73
C GLU A 258 3.26 -23.45 -5.15
N ARG A 259 3.66 -24.13 -4.07
CA ARG A 259 2.86 -25.22 -3.50
C ARG A 259 1.69 -24.72 -2.68
N PHE A 260 1.83 -23.63 -1.93
CA PHE A 260 0.79 -23.16 -1.03
C PHE A 260 0.26 -21.80 -1.44
N LEU A 261 -1.07 -21.69 -1.52
CA LEU A 261 -1.78 -20.42 -1.46
C LEU A 261 -2.08 -20.11 0.01
N VAL A 262 -1.51 -19.03 0.50
CA VAL A 262 -1.77 -18.47 1.82
C VAL A 262 -2.84 -17.38 1.66
N LEU A 263 -3.85 -17.45 2.52
CA LEU A 263 -4.93 -16.49 2.63
C LEU A 263 -4.87 -15.85 4.02
N TYR A 264 -4.68 -14.54 4.04
CA TYR A 264 -4.79 -13.71 5.22
C TYR A 264 -6.17 -13.05 5.22
N ILE A 265 -6.89 -13.16 6.33
CA ILE A 265 -8.19 -12.53 6.51
C ILE A 265 -8.08 -11.53 7.64
N SER A 266 -8.50 -10.29 7.41
CA SER A 266 -8.46 -9.22 8.41
C SER A 266 -9.82 -8.51 8.50
N GLU A 267 -10.21 -8.12 9.71
CA GLU A 267 -11.37 -7.24 9.95
C GLU A 267 -10.96 -5.83 10.37
N SER A 268 -9.68 -5.63 10.69
CA SER A 268 -9.08 -4.37 11.09
C SER A 268 -7.63 -4.28 10.58
N THR A 269 -6.89 -3.27 11.02
CA THR A 269 -5.45 -3.14 10.72
C THR A 269 -4.55 -3.97 11.64
N SER A 270 -5.11 -4.74 12.57
CA SER A 270 -4.38 -5.61 13.48
C SER A 270 -5.08 -6.95 13.61
N GLY A 271 -4.26 -8.01 13.61
CA GLY A 271 -4.71 -9.38 13.75
C GLY A 271 -5.33 -9.96 12.48
N GLU A 272 -5.06 -11.24 12.25
CA GLU A 272 -5.54 -11.92 11.06
C GLU A 272 -5.82 -13.41 11.31
N MET A 273 -6.86 -13.92 10.65
CA MET A 273 -6.98 -15.35 10.44
C MET A 273 -6.01 -15.77 9.35
N LEU A 274 -5.44 -16.96 9.49
CA LEU A 274 -4.50 -17.53 8.54
C LEU A 274 -5.05 -18.85 8.02
N MET A 275 -5.28 -18.93 6.71
CA MET A 275 -5.69 -20.15 6.02
C MET A 275 -4.71 -20.49 4.90
N VAL A 276 -4.56 -21.79 4.62
CA VAL A 276 -3.62 -22.27 3.60
C VAL A 276 -4.24 -23.36 2.75
N LYS A 277 -4.08 -23.27 1.42
CA LYS A 277 -4.51 -24.28 0.44
C LYS A 277 -3.30 -24.91 -0.24
N ASP A 278 -3.20 -26.24 -0.23
CA ASP A 278 -2.13 -26.99 -0.92
C ASP A 278 -2.49 -27.13 -2.41
N LEU A 279 -1.85 -26.31 -3.25
CA LEU A 279 -2.04 -26.25 -4.70
C LEU A 279 -1.47 -27.46 -5.44
N SER A 280 -0.65 -28.31 -4.79
CA SER A 280 -0.21 -29.58 -5.38
C SER A 280 -1.31 -30.65 -5.39
N ILE A 281 -2.41 -30.42 -4.68
CA ILE A 281 -3.56 -31.31 -4.57
C ILE A 281 -4.76 -30.65 -5.25
N ALA A 282 -5.29 -31.31 -6.29
CA ALA A 282 -6.48 -30.81 -6.99
C ALA A 282 -7.66 -30.66 -6.01
N ASN A 283 -8.35 -29.53 -6.08
CA ASN A 283 -9.51 -29.19 -5.23
C ASN A 283 -9.24 -29.28 -3.71
N SER A 284 -7.98 -29.07 -3.28
CA SER A 284 -7.65 -29.04 -1.85
C SER A 284 -8.45 -27.94 -1.13
N PRO A 285 -9.07 -28.24 0.02
CA PRO A 285 -9.74 -27.22 0.82
C PRO A 285 -8.71 -26.30 1.49
N PHE A 286 -9.18 -25.15 1.95
CA PHE A 286 -8.40 -24.32 2.86
C PHE A 286 -8.27 -25.02 4.22
N THR A 287 -7.04 -25.14 4.71
CA THR A 287 -6.71 -25.54 6.06
C THR A 287 -6.59 -24.30 6.93
N ILE A 288 -7.35 -24.25 8.03
CA ILE A 288 -7.27 -23.16 9.00
C ILE A 288 -6.03 -23.37 9.87
N ILE A 289 -5.11 -22.41 9.84
CA ILE A 289 -3.94 -22.35 10.73
C ILE A 289 -4.30 -21.56 11.99
N ASN A 290 -4.93 -20.40 11.80
CA ASN A 290 -5.51 -19.61 12.88
C ASN A 290 -6.89 -19.08 12.45
N GLY A 291 -7.88 -19.17 13.35
CA GLY A 291 -9.28 -18.80 13.08
C GLY A 291 -9.78 -17.60 13.87
N THR A 292 -8.90 -16.86 14.53
CA THR A 292 -9.24 -15.64 15.30
C THR A 292 -8.45 -14.44 14.77
N PHE A 293 -8.73 -13.24 15.28
CA PHE A 293 -7.99 -12.01 14.95
C PHE A 293 -7.10 -11.55 16.12
N ASP A 294 -6.75 -12.45 17.05
CA ASP A 294 -6.04 -12.07 18.28
C ASP A 294 -4.55 -11.78 18.04
N TYR A 295 -4.00 -12.29 16.93
CA TYR A 295 -2.57 -12.33 16.66
C TYR A 295 -2.27 -12.08 15.19
N GLU A 296 -1.02 -11.70 14.94
CA GLU A 296 -0.47 -11.49 13.61
C GLU A 296 0.40 -12.67 13.18
N TYR A 297 0.44 -12.92 11.88
CA TYR A 297 1.08 -14.03 11.20
C TYR A 297 1.64 -13.57 9.85
N GLY A 298 2.96 -13.67 9.68
CA GLY A 298 3.62 -13.51 8.39
C GLY A 298 4.25 -14.83 7.93
N VAL A 299 3.72 -15.47 6.89
CA VAL A 299 4.34 -16.65 6.29
C VAL A 299 5.59 -16.22 5.54
N VAL A 300 6.76 -16.62 6.05
CA VAL A 300 8.06 -16.25 5.50
C VAL A 300 8.42 -17.14 4.31
N ASP A 301 8.34 -18.46 4.50
CA ASP A 301 8.63 -19.46 3.48
C ASP A 301 8.10 -20.85 3.89
N ASN A 302 8.35 -21.87 3.07
CA ASN A 302 8.05 -23.26 3.39
C ASN A 302 9.21 -24.22 3.05
N ILE A 303 9.30 -25.33 3.79
CA ILE A 303 10.12 -26.50 3.44
C ILE A 303 9.25 -27.74 3.52
N GLY A 304 8.97 -28.34 2.35
CA GLY A 304 8.02 -29.44 2.25
C GLY A 304 6.63 -28.97 2.68
N SER A 305 6.02 -29.64 3.67
CA SER A 305 4.73 -29.25 4.25
C SER A 305 4.84 -28.28 5.43
N ASN A 306 6.05 -27.89 5.83
CA ASN A 306 6.24 -27.01 6.98
C ASN A 306 6.30 -25.56 6.52
N LEU A 307 5.40 -24.73 7.05
CA LEU A 307 5.46 -23.28 6.93
C LEU A 307 6.33 -22.71 8.05
N PHE A 308 7.08 -21.66 7.72
CA PHE A 308 7.80 -20.83 8.69
C PHE A 308 7.07 -19.51 8.83
N VAL A 309 6.52 -19.25 10.01
CA VAL A 309 5.58 -18.16 10.24
C VAL A 309 6.10 -17.27 11.36
N ARG A 310 6.30 -15.99 11.08
CA ARG A 310 6.56 -14.97 12.10
C ARG A 310 5.23 -14.63 12.76
N THR A 311 5.14 -14.67 14.09
CA THR A 311 3.89 -14.40 14.81
C THR A 311 4.14 -13.82 16.19
N ASN A 312 3.18 -13.04 16.69
CA ASN A 312 3.12 -12.59 18.07
C ASN A 312 2.27 -13.49 19.00
N HIS A 313 1.79 -14.63 18.51
CA HIS A 313 1.01 -15.60 19.30
C HIS A 313 1.83 -16.12 20.50
N GLY A 314 1.42 -15.70 21.70
CA GLY A 314 2.12 -16.01 22.95
C GLY A 314 3.53 -15.41 23.03
N ALA A 315 3.84 -14.42 22.21
CA ALA A 315 5.16 -13.79 22.11
C ALA A 315 5.01 -12.33 21.62
N PRO A 316 4.71 -11.35 22.50
CA PRO A 316 4.49 -9.95 22.12
C PRO A 316 5.62 -9.31 21.31
N LYS A 317 6.86 -9.79 21.44
CA LYS A 317 8.04 -9.34 20.66
C LYS A 317 8.31 -10.19 19.42
N TYR A 318 7.32 -10.97 19.00
CA TYR A 318 7.33 -11.92 17.90
C TYR A 318 8.34 -13.05 18.04
N LYS A 319 8.00 -14.15 17.39
CA LYS A 319 8.85 -15.33 17.23
C LYS A 319 8.67 -15.91 15.83
N LEU A 320 9.57 -16.80 15.43
CA LEU A 320 9.42 -17.61 14.22
C LEU A 320 9.03 -19.03 14.63
N VAL A 321 7.87 -19.49 14.19
CA VAL A 321 7.40 -20.86 14.41
C VAL A 321 7.41 -21.67 13.12
N LYS A 322 7.57 -22.97 13.26
CA LYS A 322 7.39 -23.96 12.20
C LYS A 322 6.05 -24.67 12.40
N ILE A 323 5.23 -24.71 11.36
CA ILE A 323 3.88 -25.28 11.36
C ILE A 323 3.78 -26.31 10.24
N ASP A 324 3.51 -27.58 10.57
CA ASP A 324 3.16 -28.57 9.55
C ASP A 324 1.70 -28.38 9.15
N VAL A 325 1.41 -28.07 7.89
CA VAL A 325 0.03 -27.83 7.42
C VAL A 325 -0.89 -29.05 7.61
N LYS A 326 -0.33 -30.25 7.79
CA LYS A 326 -1.10 -31.46 8.08
C LYS A 326 -1.51 -31.59 9.55
N LYS A 327 -0.86 -30.84 10.45
CA LYS A 327 -1.11 -30.79 11.89
C LYS A 327 -1.09 -29.33 12.35
N PRO A 328 -2.03 -28.49 11.85
CA PRO A 328 -1.95 -27.04 11.94
C PRO A 328 -2.24 -26.51 13.35
N GLN A 329 -2.71 -27.35 14.28
CA GLN A 329 -3.12 -26.92 15.62
C GLN A 329 -1.95 -26.36 16.42
N GLY A 330 -2.21 -25.31 17.20
CA GLY A 330 -1.20 -24.53 17.92
C GLY A 330 -0.25 -25.34 18.80
N GLU A 331 -0.74 -26.42 19.43
CA GLU A 331 0.06 -27.32 20.26
C GLU A 331 1.15 -28.09 19.48
N ASN A 332 1.04 -28.16 18.15
CA ASN A 332 2.02 -28.81 17.29
C ASN A 332 3.08 -27.85 16.76
N TRP A 333 2.94 -26.55 17.01
CA TRP A 333 3.87 -25.54 16.51
C TRP A 333 5.22 -25.65 17.22
N LYS A 334 6.30 -25.46 16.47
CA LYS A 334 7.66 -25.53 17.01
C LYS A 334 8.38 -24.21 16.81
N ASP A 335 8.80 -23.58 17.90
CA ASP A 335 9.64 -22.40 17.84
C ASP A 335 10.96 -22.74 17.11
N VAL A 336 11.29 -21.94 16.10
CA VAL A 336 12.55 -21.97 15.35
C VAL A 336 13.45 -20.84 15.84
N ILE A 337 12.86 -19.66 16.03
CA ILE A 337 13.44 -18.53 16.73
C ILE A 337 12.43 -18.16 17.80
N GLY A 338 12.74 -18.45 19.07
CA GLY A 338 11.89 -18.03 20.19
C GLY A 338 11.91 -16.52 20.40
N GLU A 339 10.96 -16.02 21.19
CA GLU A 339 10.92 -14.61 21.60
C GLU A 339 12.20 -14.19 22.33
N LYS A 340 12.61 -12.94 22.14
CA LYS A 340 13.80 -12.35 22.79
C LYS A 340 13.45 -11.02 23.48
N ALA A 341 14.46 -10.40 24.09
CA ALA A 341 14.35 -9.08 24.69
C ALA A 341 14.05 -7.99 23.64
N ASP A 342 14.56 -8.13 22.42
CA ASP A 342 14.36 -7.18 21.32
C ASP A 342 13.23 -7.65 20.41
N LEU A 343 12.55 -6.70 19.75
CA LEU A 343 11.45 -7.02 18.83
C LEU A 343 12.00 -7.71 17.58
N LEU A 344 11.53 -8.91 17.26
CA LEU A 344 11.81 -9.55 15.98
C LEU A 344 11.00 -8.85 14.88
N GLU A 345 11.61 -7.84 14.25
CA GLU A 345 10.98 -6.98 13.24
C GLU A 345 10.68 -7.74 11.94
N SER A 346 11.64 -8.52 11.43
CA SER A 346 11.45 -9.27 10.20
C SER A 346 12.29 -10.54 10.16
N VAL A 347 11.87 -11.49 9.31
CA VAL A 347 12.58 -12.74 9.04
C VAL A 347 12.66 -12.95 7.53
N ALA A 348 13.82 -13.37 7.04
CA ALA A 348 14.01 -13.74 5.64
C ALA A 348 14.74 -15.09 5.50
N PHE A 349 14.37 -15.85 4.47
CA PHE A 349 15.11 -17.03 4.02
C PHE A 349 16.08 -16.61 2.92
N CYS A 350 17.37 -16.86 3.11
CA CYS A 350 18.40 -16.51 2.16
C CYS A 350 19.47 -17.59 2.09
N ASN A 351 19.60 -18.24 0.91
CA ASN A 351 20.63 -19.24 0.62
C ASN A 351 20.74 -20.34 1.71
N GLY A 352 19.60 -20.92 2.11
CA GLY A 352 19.52 -21.96 3.13
C GLY A 352 19.69 -21.48 4.58
N LYS A 353 19.74 -20.16 4.81
CA LYS A 353 19.82 -19.56 6.14
C LYS A 353 18.55 -18.77 6.47
N ILE A 354 18.30 -18.62 7.77
CA ILE A 354 17.26 -17.74 8.30
C ILE A 354 17.95 -16.50 8.87
N LEU A 355 17.52 -15.32 8.41
CA LEU A 355 18.00 -14.02 8.87
C LEU A 355 16.88 -13.35 9.66
N GLY A 356 17.11 -13.06 10.94
CA GLY A 356 16.18 -12.29 11.77
C GLY A 356 16.72 -10.89 12.02
N SER A 357 15.92 -9.87 11.74
CA SER A 357 16.22 -8.47 12.06
C SER A 357 15.53 -8.09 13.36
N TYR A 358 16.26 -7.42 14.27
CA TYR A 358 15.74 -6.99 15.56
C TYR A 358 15.88 -5.48 15.72
N LEU A 359 14.96 -4.87 16.48
CA LEU A 359 14.98 -3.44 16.86
C LEU A 359 15.43 -3.22 18.29
#